data_AF-A0AAR2KQG9-F1
#
_entry.id   AF-A0AAR2KQG9-F1
#
_cell.length_a   1.000
_cell.length_b   1.000
_cell.length_c   1.000
_cell.angle_alpha   90.00
_cell.angle_beta   90.00
_cell.angle_gamma   90.00
#
_symmetry.space_group_name_H-M   'P 1'
#
loop_
_entity.id
_entity.type
_entity.pdbx_description
1 polymer ?
#
loop_
_entity_poly.entity_id
_entity_poly.type
_entity_poly.pdbx_seq_one_letter_code
_entity_poly.pdbx_strand_id
1 'polypeptide(L)'
;MATTVEELYRNYGILADAKEDLSQHKDAYQVILDGVKGGPKEKRLAAQFIPKFFSSFPELADAAINAQLDLCEDEDVSIRRQAIKELPRFAAGENLPRVADILTQLLQTDDSAEFNQVNSALISIFKIDPKGTLGGLFSQILQGEDVVRERAIKFLSTKLKTMAGKLKNTKLLSIFYLLAVVESNEK
;
A
#
# COMPACT_ATOMS: atom_id res chain seq x y z
N MET A 1 23.12 16.54 1.14
CA MET A 1 23.80 15.40 1.81
C MET A 1 22.75 14.32 1.99
N ALA A 2 23.11 13.04 1.81
CA ALA A 2 22.17 11.94 2.05
C ALA A 2 21.95 11.79 3.56
N THR A 3 20.70 11.61 3.98
CA THR A 3 20.34 11.37 5.38
C THR A 3 21.01 10.10 5.89
N THR A 4 21.54 10.12 7.11
CA THR A 4 22.19 8.96 7.74
C THR A 4 21.24 8.15 8.63
N VAL A 5 21.59 6.90 8.95
CA VAL A 5 20.86 6.07 9.93
C VAL A 5 20.71 6.79 11.30
N GLU A 6 21.76 7.44 11.78
CA GLU A 6 21.75 8.15 13.06
C GLU A 6 20.75 9.32 13.04
N GLU A 7 20.71 10.08 11.95
CA GLU A 7 19.74 11.15 11.76
C GLU A 7 18.30 10.62 11.69
N LEU A 8 18.07 9.49 11.01
CA LEU A 8 16.74 8.87 10.97
C LEU A 8 16.26 8.46 12.37
N TYR A 9 17.12 7.84 13.18
CA TYR A 9 16.77 7.49 14.55
C TYR A 9 16.54 8.72 15.44
N ARG A 10 17.36 9.77 15.28
CA ARG A 10 17.18 11.03 16.03
C ARG A 10 15.81 11.65 15.72
N ASN A 11 15.45 11.78 14.45
CA ASN A 11 14.19 12.38 14.03
C ASN A 11 12.99 11.49 14.37
N TYR A 12 13.14 10.16 14.28
CA TYR A 12 12.14 9.24 14.81
C TYR A 12 11.89 9.47 16.31
N GLY A 13 12.95 9.66 17.10
CA GLY A 13 12.84 9.95 18.54
C GLY A 13 12.07 11.22 18.81
N ILE A 14 12.40 12.32 18.10
CA ILE A 14 11.69 13.60 18.18
C ILE A 14 10.19 13.40 17.92
N LEU A 15 9.82 12.71 16.84
CA LEU A 15 8.42 12.47 16.51
C LEU A 15 7.73 11.54 17.53
N ALA A 16 8.42 10.50 18.00
CA ALA A 16 7.86 9.58 18.98
C ALA A 16 7.59 10.24 20.34
N ASP A 17 8.44 11.19 20.74
CA ASP A 17 8.35 11.90 22.01
C ASP A 17 7.37 13.08 21.97
N ALA A 18 7.14 13.66 20.79
CA ALA A 18 6.26 14.82 20.59
C ALA A 18 4.78 14.57 20.93
N LYS A 19 4.31 13.31 20.89
CA LYS A 19 2.92 12.92 21.22
C LYS A 19 1.86 13.79 20.51
N GLU A 20 1.27 14.77 21.22
CA GLU A 20 0.22 15.65 20.70
C GLU A 20 0.78 16.80 19.84
N ASP A 21 2.06 17.14 20.00
CA ASP A 21 2.76 18.20 19.28
C ASP A 21 3.43 17.73 17.98
N LEU A 22 3.11 16.52 17.51
CA LEU A 22 3.66 15.91 16.29
C LEU A 22 3.61 16.87 15.09
N SER A 23 2.50 17.58 14.91
CA SER A 23 2.30 18.53 13.80
C SER A 23 3.32 19.68 13.77
N GLN A 24 3.97 20.00 14.90
CA GLN A 24 4.99 21.04 14.98
C GLN A 24 6.36 20.58 14.46
N HIS A 25 6.58 19.27 14.31
CA HIS A 25 7.86 18.66 13.93
C HIS A 25 7.88 18.20 12.47
N LYS A 26 7.34 19.03 11.58
CA LYS A 26 7.29 18.77 10.13
C LYS A 26 8.68 18.59 9.53
N ASP A 27 9.66 19.33 10.02
CA ASP A 27 11.07 19.23 9.63
C ASP A 27 11.65 17.85 9.93
N ALA A 28 11.36 17.28 11.11
CA ALA A 28 11.79 15.94 11.48
C ALA A 28 11.17 14.87 10.57
N TYR A 29 9.87 15.03 10.23
CA TYR A 29 9.22 14.12 9.28
C TYR A 29 9.81 14.25 7.87
N GLN A 30 10.12 15.47 7.42
CA GLN A 30 10.78 15.70 6.14
C GLN A 30 12.13 14.98 6.03
N VAL A 31 12.93 14.97 7.11
CA VAL A 31 14.20 14.20 7.15
C VAL A 31 13.97 12.70 7.02
N ILE A 32 12.89 12.17 7.60
CA ILE A 32 12.48 10.77 7.45
C ILE A 32 12.09 10.47 6.00
N LEU A 33 11.35 11.37 5.33
CA LEU A 33 11.03 11.24 3.91
C LEU A 33 12.30 11.21 3.05
N ASP A 34 13.28 12.06 3.36
CA ASP A 34 14.56 12.10 2.62
C ASP A 34 15.41 10.83 2.80
N GLY A 35 15.09 9.98 3.79
CA GLY A 35 15.75 8.69 4.00
C GLY A 35 15.66 7.74 2.80
N VAL A 36 14.69 7.92 1.89
CA VAL A 36 14.57 7.11 0.66
C VAL A 36 15.72 7.34 -0.33
N LYS A 37 16.43 8.46 -0.20
CA LYS A 37 17.61 8.81 -1.01
C LYS A 37 18.92 8.26 -0.42
N GLY A 38 18.85 7.61 0.74
CA GLY A 38 20.00 7.03 1.43
C GLY A 38 20.41 5.65 0.89
N GLY A 39 21.29 4.98 1.64
CA GLY A 39 21.69 3.61 1.36
C GLY A 39 20.66 2.57 1.81
N PRO A 40 20.96 1.26 1.66
CA PRO A 40 20.01 0.20 1.97
C PRO A 40 19.52 0.19 3.43
N LYS A 41 20.36 0.63 4.38
CA LYS A 41 19.98 0.69 5.81
C LYS A 41 19.00 1.83 6.06
N GLU A 42 19.27 2.99 5.48
CA GLU A 42 18.46 4.20 5.56
C GLU A 42 17.09 3.97 4.93
N LYS A 43 17.05 3.42 3.70
CA LYS A 43 15.81 3.06 3.01
C LYS A 43 14.94 2.08 3.80
N ARG A 44 15.56 1.07 4.42
CA ARG A 44 14.84 0.11 5.27
C ARG A 44 14.22 0.76 6.51
N LEU A 45 14.86 1.79 7.07
CA LEU A 45 14.29 2.58 8.17
C LEU A 45 13.19 3.52 7.67
N ALA A 46 13.42 4.22 6.56
CA ALA A 46 12.43 5.08 5.92
C ALA A 46 11.12 4.31 5.64
N ALA A 47 11.23 3.09 5.06
CA ALA A 47 10.10 2.21 4.78
C ALA A 47 9.20 1.91 5.99
N GLN A 48 9.75 1.98 7.21
CA GLN A 48 9.03 1.75 8.47
C GLN A 48 8.60 3.06 9.15
N PHE A 49 9.38 4.13 9.01
CA PHE A 49 9.17 5.37 9.73
C PHE A 49 8.17 6.29 9.01
N ILE A 50 8.24 6.39 7.68
CA ILE A 50 7.32 7.19 6.87
C ILE A 50 5.86 6.84 7.19
N PRO A 51 5.44 5.55 7.13
CA PRO A 51 4.04 5.17 7.32
C PRO A 51 3.57 5.36 8.77
N LYS A 52 4.50 5.38 9.73
CA LYS A 52 4.18 5.44 11.16
C LYS A 52 3.60 6.79 11.57
N PHE A 53 4.12 7.87 11.01
CA PHE A 53 3.74 9.23 11.38
C PHE A 53 2.83 9.91 10.34
N PHE A 54 2.58 9.26 9.20
CA PHE A 54 1.81 9.77 8.06
C PHE A 54 0.53 10.53 8.43
N SER A 55 -0.32 9.96 9.29
CA SER A 55 -1.60 10.57 9.67
C SER A 55 -1.48 11.92 10.38
N SER A 56 -0.30 12.28 10.87
CA SER A 56 -0.05 13.50 11.63
C SER A 56 0.40 14.67 10.74
N PHE A 57 0.70 14.41 9.46
CA PHE A 57 1.24 15.39 8.51
C PHE A 57 0.46 15.39 7.19
N PRO A 58 -0.84 15.77 7.21
CA PRO A 58 -1.68 15.77 6.00
C PRO A 58 -1.10 16.64 4.88
N GLU A 59 -0.39 17.71 5.19
CA GLU A 59 0.27 18.59 4.23
C GLU A 59 1.49 17.98 3.53
N LEU A 60 1.98 16.84 4.02
CA LEU A 60 3.04 16.05 3.40
C LEU A 60 2.53 14.71 2.83
N ALA A 61 1.21 14.52 2.75
CA ALA A 61 0.62 13.23 2.39
C ALA A 61 1.10 12.72 1.02
N ASP A 62 1.07 13.57 -0.01
CA ASP A 62 1.54 13.19 -1.36
C ASP A 62 3.02 12.85 -1.39
N ALA A 63 3.85 13.64 -0.70
CA ALA A 63 5.28 13.41 -0.61
C ALA A 63 5.59 12.08 0.12
N ALA A 64 4.86 11.78 1.19
CA ALA A 64 5.00 10.55 1.95
C ALA A 64 4.57 9.31 1.16
N ILE A 65 3.46 9.41 0.42
CA ILE A 65 3.02 8.32 -0.47
C ILE A 65 4.07 8.10 -1.55
N ASN A 66 4.49 9.14 -2.28
CA ASN A 66 5.49 9.01 -3.35
C ASN A 66 6.81 8.43 -2.84
N ALA A 67 7.30 8.88 -1.69
CA ALA A 67 8.51 8.33 -1.07
C ALA A 67 8.35 6.83 -0.73
N GLN A 68 7.18 6.41 -0.24
CA GLN A 68 6.92 4.99 0.01
C GLN A 68 6.83 4.18 -1.29
N LEU A 69 6.34 4.77 -2.38
CA LEU A 69 6.28 4.13 -3.70
C LEU A 69 7.66 3.96 -4.32
N ASP A 70 8.54 4.95 -4.19
CA ASP A 70 9.95 4.83 -4.59
C ASP A 70 10.60 3.61 -3.92
N LEU A 71 10.27 3.34 -2.64
CA LEU A 71 10.74 2.16 -1.92
C LEU A 71 10.07 0.86 -2.35
N CYS A 72 8.85 0.91 -2.89
CA CYS A 72 8.17 -0.25 -3.47
C CYS A 72 8.78 -0.66 -4.81
N GLU A 73 9.62 0.17 -5.42
CA GLU A 73 10.35 -0.09 -6.68
C GLU A 73 11.87 -0.27 -6.46
N ASP A 74 12.32 -0.36 -5.21
CA ASP A 74 13.74 -0.50 -4.88
C ASP A 74 14.36 -1.80 -5.45
N GLU A 75 15.63 -1.78 -5.81
CA GLU A 75 16.34 -2.96 -6.31
C GLU A 75 16.40 -4.10 -5.27
N ASP A 76 16.45 -3.77 -3.98
CA ASP A 76 16.44 -4.74 -2.88
C ASP A 76 15.01 -5.20 -2.56
N VAL A 77 14.72 -6.47 -2.87
CA VAL A 77 13.45 -7.16 -2.57
C VAL A 77 13.05 -7.00 -1.10
N SER A 78 14.01 -6.99 -0.17
CA SER A 78 13.71 -6.84 1.26
C SER A 78 13.17 -5.44 1.61
N ILE A 79 13.63 -4.40 0.91
CA ILE A 79 13.14 -3.03 1.07
C ILE A 79 11.74 -2.93 0.47
N ARG A 80 11.55 -3.42 -0.75
CA ARG A 80 10.22 -3.44 -1.40
C ARG A 80 9.19 -4.16 -0.54
N ARG A 81 9.50 -5.36 -0.04
CA ARG A 81 8.61 -6.11 0.86
C ARG A 81 8.25 -5.32 2.12
N GLN A 82 9.22 -4.65 2.74
CA GLN A 82 8.97 -3.83 3.91
C GLN A 82 8.09 -2.62 3.55
N ALA A 83 8.29 -1.99 2.39
CA ALA A 83 7.49 -0.87 1.95
C ALA A 83 6.03 -1.28 1.65
N ILE A 84 5.84 -2.36 0.90
CA ILE A 84 4.53 -2.94 0.55
C ILE A 84 3.73 -3.30 1.79
N LYS A 85 4.40 -3.88 2.80
CA LYS A 85 3.76 -4.26 4.07
C LYS A 85 3.07 -3.09 4.76
N GLU A 86 3.64 -1.90 4.65
CA GLU A 86 3.14 -0.71 5.35
C GLU A 86 2.19 0.15 4.49
N LEU A 87 2.02 -0.14 3.20
CA LEU A 87 1.07 0.56 2.32
C LEU A 87 -0.36 0.70 2.90
N PRO A 88 -0.93 -0.29 3.63
CA PRO A 88 -2.24 -0.12 4.25
C PRO A 88 -2.36 1.06 5.22
N ARG A 89 -1.25 1.58 5.77
CA ARG A 89 -1.27 2.75 6.66
C ARG A 89 -1.59 4.06 5.93
N PHE A 90 -1.33 4.11 4.63
CA PHE A 90 -1.67 5.24 3.78
C PHE A 90 -3.12 5.17 3.28
N ALA A 91 -3.78 4.01 3.42
CA ALA A 91 -5.14 3.77 2.95
C ALA A 91 -6.20 4.37 3.90
N ALA A 92 -6.18 5.69 4.06
CA ALA A 92 -7.15 6.43 4.86
C ALA A 92 -7.75 7.58 4.06
N GLY A 93 -9.05 7.84 4.27
CA GLY A 93 -9.78 8.92 3.58
C GLY A 93 -9.69 8.78 2.06
N GLU A 94 -9.29 9.85 1.39
CA GLU A 94 -9.22 9.96 -0.07
C GLU A 94 -8.06 9.17 -0.70
N ASN A 95 -7.10 8.70 0.11
CA ASN A 95 -5.94 7.96 -0.38
C ASN A 95 -6.24 6.48 -0.64
N LEU A 96 -7.32 5.94 -0.08
CA LEU A 96 -7.61 4.51 -0.14
C LEU A 96 -7.77 3.98 -1.58
N PRO A 97 -8.51 4.64 -2.50
CA PRO A 97 -8.60 4.20 -3.89
C PRO A 97 -7.23 4.16 -4.58
N ARG A 98 -6.37 5.16 -4.34
CA ARG A 98 -5.01 5.22 -4.87
C ARG A 98 -4.15 4.08 -4.36
N VAL A 99 -4.16 3.81 -3.06
CA VAL A 99 -3.41 2.70 -2.45
C VAL A 99 -3.93 1.34 -2.95
N ALA A 100 -5.25 1.19 -3.11
CA ALA A 100 -5.84 -0.04 -3.65
C ALA A 100 -5.41 -0.31 -5.09
N ASP A 101 -5.37 0.73 -5.93
CA ASP A 101 -4.90 0.62 -7.32
C ASP A 101 -3.43 0.18 -7.38
N ILE A 102 -2.55 0.85 -6.63
CA ILE A 102 -1.12 0.51 -6.53
C ILE A 102 -0.90 -0.92 -6.05
N LEU A 103 -1.56 -1.33 -4.96
CA LEU A 103 -1.46 -2.69 -4.46
C LEU A 103 -1.96 -3.71 -5.50
N THR A 104 -2.95 -3.36 -6.31
CA THR A 104 -3.43 -4.24 -7.38
C THR A 104 -2.38 -4.35 -8.48
N GLN A 105 -1.76 -3.25 -8.91
CA GLN A 105 -0.65 -3.27 -9.89
C GLN A 105 0.51 -4.14 -9.40
N LEU A 106 0.86 -4.08 -8.11
CA LEU A 106 1.93 -4.88 -7.51
C LEU A 106 1.64 -6.39 -7.47
N LEU A 107 0.42 -6.85 -7.78
CA LEU A 107 0.12 -8.28 -7.90
C LEU A 107 0.85 -8.96 -9.07
N GLN A 108 1.41 -8.18 -10.01
CA GLN A 108 2.18 -8.70 -11.14
C GLN A 108 3.57 -9.21 -10.75
N THR A 109 4.05 -8.98 -9.52
CA THR A 109 5.35 -9.47 -9.07
C THR A 109 5.47 -11.00 -9.20
N ASP A 110 6.62 -11.45 -9.69
CA ASP A 110 7.00 -12.87 -9.74
C ASP A 110 7.68 -13.36 -8.46
N ASP A 111 8.07 -12.45 -7.55
CA ASP A 111 8.60 -12.83 -6.24
C ASP A 111 7.46 -13.31 -5.33
N SER A 112 7.51 -14.59 -4.95
CA SER A 112 6.47 -15.21 -4.13
C SER A 112 6.27 -14.54 -2.78
N ALA A 113 7.32 -13.97 -2.17
CA ALA A 113 7.24 -13.34 -0.87
C ALA A 113 6.63 -11.94 -0.95
N GLU A 114 6.93 -11.17 -2.01
CA GLU A 114 6.24 -9.94 -2.38
C GLU A 114 4.78 -10.20 -2.70
N PHE A 115 4.49 -11.20 -3.54
CA PHE A 115 3.12 -11.53 -3.92
C PHE A 115 2.25 -11.82 -2.67
N ASN A 116 2.78 -12.59 -1.72
CA ASN A 116 2.11 -12.85 -0.45
C ASN A 116 1.93 -11.59 0.42
N GLN A 117 2.90 -10.68 0.36
CA GLN A 117 2.85 -9.40 1.08
C GLN A 117 1.77 -8.47 0.50
N VAL A 118 1.69 -8.36 -0.83
CA VAL A 118 0.66 -7.61 -1.55
C VAL A 118 -0.72 -8.17 -1.25
N ASN A 119 -0.90 -9.49 -1.31
CA ASN A 119 -2.16 -10.15 -0.95
C ASN A 119 -2.61 -9.77 0.47
N SER A 120 -1.67 -9.79 1.42
CA SER A 120 -1.94 -9.47 2.82
C SER A 120 -2.29 -7.98 3.03
N ALA A 121 -1.64 -7.09 2.27
CA ALA A 121 -1.96 -5.65 2.27
C ALA A 121 -3.35 -5.38 1.69
N LEU A 122 -3.71 -5.99 0.54
CA LEU A 122 -5.05 -5.90 -0.06
C LEU A 122 -6.14 -6.39 0.89
N ILE A 123 -5.93 -7.53 1.56
CA ILE A 123 -6.85 -8.04 2.59
C ILE A 123 -7.00 -7.03 3.74
N SER A 124 -5.91 -6.36 4.13
CA SER A 124 -5.92 -5.38 5.22
C SER A 124 -6.76 -4.15 4.86
N ILE A 125 -6.56 -3.57 3.68
CA ILE A 125 -7.36 -2.42 3.25
C ILE A 125 -8.81 -2.79 2.93
N PHE A 126 -9.06 -4.03 2.47
CA PHE A 126 -10.42 -4.54 2.28
C PHE A 126 -11.20 -4.59 3.60
N LYS A 127 -10.54 -4.93 4.72
CA LYS A 127 -11.18 -4.94 6.05
C LYS A 127 -11.55 -3.54 6.53
N ILE A 128 -10.86 -2.51 6.05
CA ILE A 128 -11.08 -1.09 6.37
C ILE A 128 -12.22 -0.55 5.51
N ASP A 129 -12.07 -0.60 4.19
CA ASP A 129 -13.10 -0.22 3.22
C ASP A 129 -13.18 -1.23 2.06
N PRO A 130 -14.13 -2.17 2.13
CA PRO A 130 -14.36 -3.12 1.05
C PRO A 130 -14.70 -2.43 -0.27
N LYS A 131 -15.45 -1.31 -0.25
CA LYS A 131 -15.94 -0.68 -1.48
C LYS A 131 -14.80 0.00 -2.22
N GLY A 132 -14.00 0.82 -1.53
CA GLY A 132 -12.85 1.47 -2.14
C GLY A 132 -11.80 0.47 -2.61
N THR A 133 -11.56 -0.61 -1.86
CA THR A 133 -10.63 -1.68 -2.26
C THR A 133 -11.09 -2.39 -3.53
N LEU A 134 -12.38 -2.76 -3.59
CA LEU A 134 -12.96 -3.35 -4.81
C LEU A 134 -12.92 -2.37 -5.99
N GLY A 135 -13.07 -1.07 -5.75
CA GLY A 135 -12.91 -0.03 -6.77
C GLY A 135 -11.54 -0.10 -7.46
N GLY A 136 -10.46 -0.17 -6.69
CA GLY A 136 -9.09 -0.33 -7.23
C GLY A 136 -8.91 -1.64 -8.01
N LEU A 137 -9.38 -2.76 -7.44
CA LEU A 137 -9.31 -4.07 -8.10
C LEU A 137 -10.06 -4.08 -9.44
N PHE A 138 -11.29 -3.57 -9.48
CA PHE A 138 -12.08 -3.54 -10.71
C PHE A 138 -11.56 -2.53 -11.73
N SER A 139 -10.98 -1.41 -11.30
CA SER A 139 -10.31 -0.46 -12.19
C SER A 139 -9.23 -1.17 -13.01
N GLN A 140 -8.35 -1.91 -12.34
CA GLN A 140 -7.29 -2.68 -12.99
C GLN A 140 -7.81 -3.87 -13.80
N ILE A 141 -8.91 -4.51 -13.40
CA ILE A 141 -9.53 -5.58 -14.21
C ILE A 141 -10.05 -5.02 -15.53
N LEU A 142 -10.72 -3.87 -15.50
CA LEU A 142 -11.37 -3.28 -16.67
C LEU A 142 -10.42 -2.52 -17.58
N GLN A 143 -9.36 -1.92 -17.03
CA GLN A 143 -8.52 -0.95 -17.74
C GLN A 143 -7.02 -1.21 -17.60
N GLY A 144 -6.62 -2.11 -16.69
CA GLY A 144 -5.22 -2.45 -16.46
C GLY A 144 -4.66 -3.45 -17.47
N GLU A 145 -3.37 -3.73 -17.31
CA GLU A 145 -2.63 -4.70 -18.12
C GLU A 145 -3.14 -6.13 -17.90
N ASP A 146 -3.01 -6.98 -18.92
CA ASP A 146 -3.55 -8.36 -18.90
C ASP A 146 -3.03 -9.17 -17.70
N VAL A 147 -1.75 -9.04 -17.36
CA VAL A 147 -1.15 -9.72 -16.20
C VAL A 147 -1.79 -9.24 -14.90
N VAL A 148 -1.95 -7.93 -14.73
CA VAL A 148 -2.57 -7.36 -13.53
C VAL A 148 -4.05 -7.78 -13.44
N ARG A 149 -4.78 -7.76 -14.57
CA ARG A 149 -6.17 -8.22 -14.67
C ARG A 149 -6.31 -9.67 -14.22
N GLU A 150 -5.52 -10.58 -14.78
CA GLU A 150 -5.57 -12.01 -14.43
C GLU A 150 -5.29 -12.21 -12.93
N ARG A 151 -4.27 -11.52 -12.40
CA ARG A 151 -3.89 -11.62 -10.98
C ARG A 151 -4.96 -11.05 -10.06
N ALA A 152 -5.62 -9.95 -10.44
CA ALA A 152 -6.72 -9.35 -9.68
C ALA A 152 -7.98 -10.25 -9.68
N ILE A 153 -8.33 -10.85 -10.82
CA ILE A 153 -9.41 -11.85 -10.91
C ILE A 153 -9.10 -13.03 -10.00
N LYS A 154 -7.88 -13.58 -10.09
CA LYS A 154 -7.44 -14.70 -9.25
C LYS A 154 -7.45 -14.35 -7.76
N PHE A 155 -7.04 -13.13 -7.39
CA PHE A 155 -7.13 -12.64 -6.03
C PHE A 155 -8.59 -12.66 -5.54
N LEU A 156 -9.52 -12.09 -6.32
CA LEU A 156 -10.94 -12.08 -5.98
C LEU A 156 -11.50 -13.51 -5.87
N SER A 157 -11.28 -14.37 -6.87
CA SER A 157 -11.81 -15.73 -6.90
C SER A 157 -11.32 -16.58 -5.73
N THR A 158 -10.08 -16.37 -5.26
CA THR A 158 -9.48 -17.16 -4.16
C THR A 158 -9.70 -16.56 -2.77
N LYS A 159 -9.65 -15.23 -2.63
CA LYS A 159 -9.70 -14.53 -1.33
C LYS A 159 -11.08 -13.98 -0.99
N LEU A 160 -11.95 -13.72 -1.97
CA LEU A 160 -13.25 -13.10 -1.68
C LEU A 160 -14.10 -13.97 -0.75
N LYS A 161 -14.06 -15.31 -0.89
CA LYS A 161 -14.79 -16.23 0.00
C LYS A 161 -14.38 -16.09 1.46
N THR A 162 -13.09 -15.85 1.74
CA THR A 162 -12.59 -15.69 3.11
C THR A 162 -12.83 -14.27 3.65
N MET A 163 -12.93 -13.28 2.77
CA MET A 163 -13.23 -11.88 3.12
C MET A 163 -14.73 -11.55 3.18
N ALA A 164 -15.57 -12.39 2.57
CA ALA A 164 -17.00 -12.19 2.34
C ALA A 164 -17.84 -12.08 3.62
N GLY A 165 -17.32 -12.48 4.79
CA GLY A 165 -18.09 -12.49 6.04
C GLY A 165 -18.70 -11.14 6.45
N LYS A 166 -18.19 -10.01 5.91
CA LYS A 166 -18.74 -8.66 6.12
C LYS A 166 -19.53 -8.10 4.93
N LEU A 167 -19.51 -8.75 3.76
CA LEU A 167 -20.25 -8.30 2.60
C LEU A 167 -21.69 -8.83 2.67
N LYS A 168 -22.67 -7.96 2.42
CA LYS A 168 -24.06 -8.43 2.27
C LYS A 168 -24.15 -9.33 1.03
N ASN A 169 -24.88 -10.44 1.13
CA ASN A 169 -25.02 -11.46 0.07
C ASN A 169 -25.35 -10.86 -1.32
N THR A 170 -26.14 -9.79 -1.39
CA THR A 170 -26.48 -9.12 -2.65
C THR A 170 -25.29 -8.47 -3.35
N LYS A 171 -24.32 -7.90 -2.62
CA LYS A 171 -23.10 -7.32 -3.20
C LYS A 171 -22.09 -8.41 -3.62
N LEU A 172 -22.06 -9.52 -2.89
CA LEU A 172 -21.28 -10.69 -3.27
C LEU A 172 -21.76 -11.26 -4.60
N LEU A 173 -23.08 -11.43 -4.76
CA LEU A 173 -23.68 -11.92 -6.01
C LEU A 173 -23.33 -11.03 -7.20
N SER A 174 -23.37 -9.70 -7.07
CA SER A 174 -22.95 -8.81 -8.16
C SER A 174 -21.47 -8.94 -8.52
N ILE A 175 -20.60 -9.16 -7.52
CA ILE A 175 -19.17 -9.37 -7.75
C ILE A 175 -18.92 -10.70 -8.46
N PHE A 176 -19.58 -11.78 -8.01
CA PHE A 176 -19.48 -13.08 -8.67
C PHE A 176 -20.03 -13.05 -10.09
N TYR A 177 -21.11 -12.32 -10.34
CA TYR A 177 -21.65 -12.12 -11.69
C TYR A 177 -20.66 -11.37 -12.58
N LEU A 178 -20.05 -10.28 -12.09
CA LEU A 178 -19.01 -9.55 -12.80
C LEU A 178 -17.81 -10.45 -13.13
N LEU A 179 -17.33 -11.25 -12.17
CA LEU A 179 -16.25 -12.20 -12.41
C LEU A 179 -16.63 -13.24 -13.48
N ALA A 180 -17.84 -13.81 -13.41
CA ALA A 180 -18.31 -14.78 -14.39
C ALA A 180 -18.46 -14.18 -15.81
N VAL A 181 -18.89 -12.91 -15.91
CA VAL A 181 -18.97 -12.19 -17.19
C VAL A 181 -17.58 -11.93 -17.77
N VAL A 182 -16.62 -11.53 -16.93
CA VAL A 182 -15.23 -11.32 -17.38
C VAL A 182 -14.61 -12.64 -17.85
N GLU A 183 -14.76 -13.73 -17.10
CA GLU A 183 -14.27 -15.06 -17.49
C GLU A 183 -14.94 -15.61 -18.77
N SER A 184 -16.19 -15.22 -19.04
CA SER A 184 -16.93 -15.66 -20.23
C SER A 184 -16.55 -14.89 -21.50
N ASN A 185 -16.00 -13.68 -21.38
CA ASN A 185 -15.57 -12.85 -22.50
C ASN A 185 -14.14 -13.16 -22.98
N GLU A 186 -13.40 -14.04 -22.28
CA GLU A 186 -12.04 -14.49 -22.66
C GLU A 186 -12.03 -15.81 -23.46
N LYS A 187 -13.20 -16.35 -23.83
CA LYS A 187 -13.35 -17.52 -24.72
C LYS A 187 -13.91 -17.12 -26.08
#